data_AF-A0A2M7REY2-F1
#
_entry.id   AF-A0A2M7REY2-F1
#
_cell.length_a   1.000
_cell.length_b   1.000
_cell.length_c   1.000
_cell.angle_alpha   90.00
_cell.angle_beta   90.00
_cell.angle_gamma   90.00
#
_symmetry.space_group_name_H-M   'P 1'
#
loop_
_entity.id
_entity.type
_entity.pdbx_description
1 polymer ?
#
loop_
_entity_poly.entity_id
_entity_poly.type
_entity_poly.pdbx_seq_one_letter_code
_entity_poly.pdbx_strand_id
1 'polypeptide(L)'
;MKMVFKEPVKQGEDAVSSYALILANVLAVIGVLFWDWSVGNLILYYWLESLVIGIYNIVKMLISTVHSLKIKDNFLIIINKLFSIPFFCVHYGIFMFVHLMFIITIFFTSSFV
;
A
#
# COMPACT_ATOMS: atom_id res chain seq x y z
N MET A 1 9.63 -23.15 -31.65
CA MET A 1 9.48 -22.13 -30.58
C MET A 1 8.46 -21.11 -31.06
N LYS A 2 7.18 -21.22 -30.64
CA LYS A 2 6.12 -20.26 -31.02
C LYS A 2 6.23 -19.07 -30.06
N MET A 3 6.61 -17.91 -30.56
CA MET A 3 6.41 -16.65 -29.83
C MET A 3 4.91 -16.39 -29.78
N VAL A 4 4.30 -16.67 -28.64
CA VAL A 4 2.93 -16.28 -28.34
C VAL A 4 2.95 -14.77 -28.14
N PHE A 5 2.60 -14.03 -29.18
CA PHE A 5 2.31 -12.60 -29.07
C PHE A 5 1.13 -12.45 -28.12
N LYS A 6 1.41 -12.01 -26.89
CA LYS A 6 0.38 -11.58 -25.95
C LYS A 6 -0.27 -10.35 -26.56
N GLU A 7 -1.57 -10.42 -26.85
CA GLU A 7 -2.30 -9.27 -27.36
C GLU A 7 -2.13 -8.09 -26.40
N PRO A 8 -1.98 -6.84 -26.91
CA PRO A 8 -1.88 -5.68 -26.04
C PRO A 8 -3.14 -5.60 -25.19
N VAL A 9 -2.97 -5.64 -23.87
CA VAL A 9 -4.05 -5.39 -22.92
C VAL A 9 -4.67 -4.06 -23.31
N LYS A 10 -5.97 -4.06 -23.65
CA LYS A 10 -6.66 -2.82 -24.00
C LYS A 10 -6.61 -1.89 -22.80
N GLN A 11 -5.84 -0.80 -22.91
CA GLN A 11 -5.61 0.25 -21.92
C GLN A 11 -6.88 1.08 -21.54
N GLY A 12 -8.07 0.50 -21.72
CA GLY A 12 -9.35 1.14 -21.45
C GLY A 12 -9.92 0.83 -20.06
N GLU A 13 -9.48 -0.24 -19.40
CA GLU A 13 -10.01 -0.69 -18.10
C GLU A 13 -9.31 -0.01 -16.91
N ASP A 14 -8.06 0.37 -17.07
CA ASP A 14 -7.22 1.07 -16.08
C ASP A 14 -7.52 2.57 -15.98
N ALA A 15 -8.09 3.15 -17.04
CA ALA A 15 -8.45 4.58 -17.08
C ALA A 15 -9.43 4.96 -15.96
N VAL A 16 -10.44 4.11 -15.67
CA VAL A 16 -11.44 4.39 -14.63
C VAL A 16 -10.80 4.48 -13.25
N SER A 17 -9.86 3.59 -12.94
CA SER A 17 -9.11 3.61 -11.67
C SER A 17 -8.25 4.87 -11.55
N SER A 18 -7.53 5.23 -12.62
CA SER A 18 -6.71 6.45 -12.64
C SER A 18 -7.54 7.72 -12.47
N TYR A 19 -8.66 7.85 -13.18
CA TYR A 19 -9.55 9.00 -13.04
C TYR A 19 -10.19 9.07 -11.65
N ALA A 20 -10.59 7.93 -11.07
CA ALA A 20 -11.11 7.87 -9.70
C ALA A 20 -10.08 8.34 -8.67
N LEU A 21 -8.82 7.92 -8.81
CA LEU A 21 -7.73 8.35 -7.92
C LEU A 21 -7.46 9.87 -8.02
N ILE A 22 -7.45 10.41 -9.24
CA ILE A 22 -7.26 11.85 -9.44
C ILE A 22 -8.40 12.62 -8.77
N LEU A 23 -9.65 12.19 -8.99
CA LEU A 23 -10.81 12.82 -8.38
C LEU A 23 -10.77 12.76 -6.85
N ALA A 24 -10.43 11.62 -6.26
CA ALA A 24 -10.34 11.47 -4.81
C ALA A 24 -9.31 12.42 -4.18
N ASN A 25 -8.13 12.57 -4.80
CA ASN A 25 -7.11 13.50 -4.33
C ASN A 25 -7.53 14.97 -4.49
N VAL A 26 -8.15 15.33 -5.61
CA VAL A 26 -8.67 16.70 -5.84
C VAL A 26 -9.77 17.04 -4.83
N LEU A 27 -10.67 16.10 -4.53
CA LEU A 27 -11.70 16.27 -3.52
C LEU A 27 -11.10 16.53 -2.14
N ALA A 28 -10.04 15.82 -1.75
CA ALA A 28 -9.37 16.08 -0.50
C ALA A 28 -8.76 17.50 -0.43
N VAL A 29 -8.14 17.97 -1.51
CA VAL A 29 -7.63 19.35 -1.60
C VAL A 29 -8.76 20.37 -1.49
N ILE A 30 -9.87 20.16 -2.20
CA ILE A 30 -11.06 21.01 -2.11
C ILE A 30 -11.62 21.00 -0.68
N GLY A 31 -11.68 19.82 -0.04
CA GLY A 31 -12.16 19.66 1.33
C GLY A 31 -11.34 20.49 2.33
N VAL A 32 -10.02 20.52 2.18
CA VAL A 32 -9.15 21.36 3.02
C VAL A 32 -9.38 22.85 2.74
N LEU A 33 -9.45 23.27 1.47
CA LEU A 33 -9.50 24.69 1.10
C LEU A 33 -10.87 25.36 1.36
N PHE A 34 -11.96 24.62 1.19
CA PHE A 34 -13.32 25.19 1.24
C PHE A 34 -14.15 24.69 2.43
N TRP A 35 -13.81 23.53 2.99
CA TRP A 35 -14.59 22.87 4.05
C TRP A 35 -13.86 22.77 5.40
N ASP A 36 -12.70 23.43 5.52
CA ASP A 36 -11.89 23.48 6.75
C ASP A 36 -11.57 22.08 7.30
N TRP A 37 -11.37 21.10 6.41
CA TRP A 37 -10.97 19.76 6.84
C TRP A 37 -9.63 19.83 7.56
N SER A 38 -9.58 19.24 8.76
CA SER A 38 -8.34 19.10 9.51
C SER A 38 -7.30 18.30 8.71
N VAL A 39 -6.20 18.98 8.37
CA VAL A 39 -5.05 18.39 7.66
C VAL A 39 -4.47 17.22 8.46
N GLY A 40 -4.42 17.34 9.80
CA GLY A 40 -3.94 16.27 10.67
C GLY A 40 -4.79 15.01 10.56
N ASN A 41 -6.12 15.15 10.52
CA ASN A 41 -7.02 14.01 10.37
C ASN A 41 -6.91 13.36 8.98
N LEU A 42 -6.78 14.16 7.91
CA LEU A 42 -6.59 13.63 6.55
C LEU A 42 -5.30 12.83 6.42
N ILE A 43 -4.19 13.35 6.93
CA ILE A 43 -2.91 12.65 6.91
C ILE A 43 -3.01 11.36 7.74
N LEU A 44 -3.71 11.37 8.87
CA LEU A 44 -3.96 10.17 9.67
C LEU A 44 -4.82 9.15 8.90
N TYR A 45 -5.81 9.57 8.13
CA TYR A 45 -6.59 8.68 7.28
C TYR A 45 -5.76 8.06 6.14
N TYR A 46 -4.91 8.84 5.48
CA TYR A 46 -3.97 8.30 4.48
C TYR A 46 -2.93 7.36 5.09
N TRP A 47 -2.53 7.60 6.34
CA TRP A 47 -1.70 6.66 7.09
C TRP A 47 -2.43 5.34 7.36
N LEU A 48 -3.72 5.39 7.73
CA LEU A 48 -4.55 4.19 7.89
C LEU A 48 -4.75 3.44 6.56
N GLU A 49 -4.94 4.15 5.45
CA GLU A 49 -5.04 3.54 4.13
C GLU A 49 -3.76 2.76 3.80
N SER A 50 -2.59 3.35 4.08
CA SER A 50 -1.31 2.68 3.93
C SER A 50 -1.26 1.40 4.77
N LEU A 51 -1.67 1.46 6.04
CA LEU A 51 -1.75 0.29 6.93
C LEU A 51 -2.59 -0.84 6.33
N VAL A 52 -3.76 -0.53 5.77
CA VAL A 52 -4.63 -1.52 5.11
C VAL A 52 -3.95 -2.13 3.89
N ILE A 53 -3.28 -1.32 3.06
CA ILE A 53 -2.52 -1.79 1.90
C ILE A 53 -1.37 -2.72 2.33
N GLY A 54 -0.69 -2.40 3.43
CA GLY A 54 0.36 -3.23 4.03
C GLY A 54 -0.16 -4.61 4.44
N ILE A 55 -1.29 -4.66 5.16
CA ILE A 55 -1.94 -5.92 5.54
C ILE A 55 -2.33 -6.73 4.31
N TYR A 56 -2.91 -6.08 3.30
CA TYR A 56 -3.30 -6.74 2.06
C TYR A 56 -2.09 -7.33 1.31
N ASN A 57 -0.95 -6.63 1.30
CA ASN A 57 0.29 -7.17 0.74
C ASN A 57 0.82 -8.38 1.51
N ILE A 58 0.75 -8.39 2.83
CA ILE A 58 1.10 -9.57 3.65
C ILE A 58 0.23 -10.77 3.24
N VAL A 59 -1.09 -10.58 3.15
CA VAL A 59 -2.02 -11.62 2.71
C VAL A 59 -1.68 -12.11 1.29
N LYS A 60 -1.41 -11.22 0.35
CA LYS A 60 -0.97 -11.61 -1.01
C LYS A 60 0.30 -12.45 -1.00
N MET A 61 1.30 -12.07 -0.20
CA MET A 61 2.54 -12.82 -0.09
C MET A 61 2.31 -14.22 0.49
N LEU A 62 1.41 -14.35 1.46
CA LEU A 62 1.02 -15.65 2.03
C LEU A 62 0.30 -16.54 0.99
N ILE A 63 -0.69 -15.99 0.26
CA ILE A 63 -1.43 -16.75 -0.77
C ILE A 63 -0.50 -17.16 -1.94
N SER A 64 0.37 -16.25 -2.39
CA SER A 64 1.39 -16.54 -3.41
C SER A 64 2.35 -17.65 -2.99
N THR A 65 2.60 -17.78 -1.68
CA THR A 65 3.43 -18.87 -1.14
C THR A 65 2.74 -20.22 -1.31
N VAL A 66 1.43 -20.32 -1.06
CA VAL A 66 0.66 -21.57 -1.24
C VAL A 66 0.67 -22.05 -2.70
N HIS A 67 0.52 -21.14 -3.67
CA HIS A 67 0.53 -21.51 -5.10
C HIS A 67 1.91 -21.98 -5.58
N SER A 68 2.97 -21.35 -5.10
CA SER A 68 4.36 -21.64 -5.51
C SER A 68 4.88 -22.97 -4.94
N LEU A 69 4.37 -23.45 -3.80
CA LEU A 69 4.78 -24.72 -3.19
C LEU A 69 4.28 -25.95 -3.98
N LYS A 70 3.37 -25.77 -4.93
CA LYS A 70 2.84 -26.84 -5.79
C LYS A 70 3.72 -27.10 -7.02
N ILE A 71 4.65 -26.20 -7.33
CA ILE A 71 5.58 -26.29 -8.45
C ILE A 71 6.91 -26.80 -7.91
N LYS A 72 7.32 -27.99 -8.38
CA LYS A 72 8.53 -28.75 -8.03
C LYS A 72 9.77 -27.85 -7.75
N ASP A 73 9.93 -27.57 -6.47
CA ASP A 73 11.08 -27.25 -5.62
C ASP A 73 12.40 -26.80 -6.28
N ASN A 74 12.55 -25.49 -6.45
CA ASN A 74 13.87 -24.86 -6.41
C ASN A 74 14.12 -24.38 -4.97
N PHE A 75 15.07 -24.97 -4.24
CA PHE A 75 15.46 -24.61 -2.86
C PHE A 75 15.68 -23.09 -2.67
N LEU A 76 16.23 -22.42 -3.69
CA LEU A 76 16.44 -20.98 -3.75
C LEU A 76 15.14 -20.15 -3.62
N ILE A 77 14.01 -20.64 -4.13
CA ILE A 77 12.71 -19.95 -4.05
C ILE A 77 12.16 -19.97 -2.62
N ILE A 78 12.39 -21.08 -1.89
CA ILE A 78 11.92 -21.25 -0.51
C ILE A 78 12.69 -20.31 0.43
N ILE A 79 14.02 -20.21 0.29
CA ILE A 79 14.85 -19.30 1.10
C ILE A 79 14.45 -17.85 0.89
N ASN A 80 14.31 -17.41 -0.36
CA ASN A 80 13.93 -16.02 -0.65
C ASN A 80 12.56 -15.68 -0.05
N LYS A 81 11.60 -16.61 -0.05
CA LYS A 81 10.28 -16.39 0.55
C LYS A 81 10.31 -16.34 2.07
N LEU A 82 11.06 -17.24 2.70
CA LEU A 82 11.20 -17.29 4.16
C LEU A 82 11.85 -16.02 4.73
N PHE A 83 12.72 -15.38 3.95
CA PHE A 83 13.30 -14.09 4.31
C PHE A 83 12.37 -12.91 3.98
N SER A 84 11.74 -12.90 2.80
CA SER A 84 11.00 -11.72 2.31
C SER A 84 9.79 -11.34 3.15
N ILE A 85 9.01 -12.31 3.62
CA ILE A 85 7.78 -12.04 4.41
C ILE A 85 8.11 -11.39 5.76
N PRO A 86 8.94 -11.98 6.63
CA PRO A 86 9.28 -11.37 7.92
C PRO A 86 10.08 -10.07 7.74
N PHE A 87 10.96 -9.99 6.75
CA PHE A 87 11.67 -8.75 6.43
C PHE A 87 10.68 -7.62 6.08
N PHE A 88 9.70 -7.90 5.22
CA PHE A 88 8.65 -6.93 4.88
C PHE A 88 7.88 -6.50 6.13
N CYS A 89 7.42 -7.44 6.96
CA CYS A 89 6.66 -7.12 8.16
C CYS A 89 7.43 -6.21 9.12
N VAL A 90 8.70 -6.53 9.39
CA VAL A 90 9.55 -5.73 10.30
C VAL A 90 9.87 -4.37 9.70
N HIS A 91 10.35 -4.33 8.47
CA HIS A 91 10.76 -3.08 7.84
C HIS A 91 9.58 -2.13 7.61
N TYR A 92 8.49 -2.66 7.04
CA TYR A 92 7.26 -1.90 6.83
C TYR A 92 6.65 -1.44 8.15
N GLY A 93 6.65 -2.30 9.18
CA GLY A 93 6.18 -1.95 10.52
C GLY A 93 6.97 -0.81 11.15
N ILE A 94 8.30 -0.83 11.07
CA ILE A 94 9.16 0.25 11.58
C ILE A 94 8.86 1.57 10.85
N PHE A 95 8.76 1.54 9.53
CA PHE A 95 8.41 2.73 8.75
C PHE A 95 7.06 3.31 9.17
N MET A 96 6.03 2.46 9.28
CA MET A 96 4.69 2.88 9.70
C MET A 96 4.67 3.47 11.11
N PHE A 97 5.41 2.86 12.03
CA PHE A 97 5.52 3.32 13.42
C PHE A 97 6.19 4.69 13.52
N VAL A 98 7.36 4.85 12.89
CA VAL A 98 8.09 6.13 12.89
C VAL A 98 7.26 7.22 12.21
N HIS A 99 6.58 6.90 11.11
CA HIS A 99 5.69 7.84 10.44
C HIS A 99 4.50 8.26 11.33
N LEU A 100 3.90 7.33 12.07
CA LEU A 100 2.84 7.65 13.03
C LEU A 100 3.33 8.60 14.13
N MET A 101 4.55 8.37 14.65
CA MET A 101 5.16 9.27 15.64
C MET A 101 5.30 10.69 15.10
N PHE A 102 5.70 10.87 13.83
CA PHE A 102 5.75 12.18 13.20
C PHE A 102 4.37 12.82 13.09
N ILE A 103 3.34 12.07 12.67
CA ILE A 103 1.98 12.58 12.54
C ILE A 103 1.46 13.06 13.90
N ILE A 104 1.57 12.24 14.94
CA ILE A 104 1.09 12.59 16.29
C ILE A 104 1.84 13.82 16.82
N THR A 105 3.17 13.83 16.69
CA THR A 105 4.01 14.93 17.23
C THR A 105 3.74 16.26 16.52
N ILE A 106 3.61 16.26 15.19
CA ILE A 106 3.44 17.49 14.41
C ILE A 106 2.01 18.03 14.48
N PHE A 107 1.00 17.15 14.43
CA PHE A 107 -0.39 17.58 14.26
C PHE A 107 -1.27 17.50 15.51
N PHE A 108 -0.92 16.67 16.50
CA PHE A 108 -1.80 16.39 17.65
C PHE A 108 -1.20 16.77 19.00
N THR A 109 0.12 16.77 19.16
CA THR A 109 0.76 17.14 20.43
C THR A 109 0.57 18.62 20.80
N SER A 110 0.50 19.53 19.82
CA SER A 110 0.32 20.98 20.04
C SER A 110 -1.11 21.41 20.40
N SER A 111 -2.09 20.50 20.38
CA SER A 111 -3.49 20.80 20.77
C SER A 111 -3.76 20.63 22.28
N PHE A 112 -2.75 20.27 23.07
CA PHE A 112 -2.88 19.93 24.51
C PHE A 112 -2.01 20.80 25.44
N VAL A 113 -1.56 21.99 24.99
CA VAL A 113 -0.95 23.04 25.85
C VAL A 113 -1.63 24.37 25.59
#